data_AF-A0A6A1VGK0-F1
#
_entry.id   AF-A0A6A1VGK0-F1
#
_cell.length_a   1.000
_cell.length_b   1.000
_cell.length_c   1.000
_cell.angle_alpha   90.00
_cell.angle_beta   90.00
_cell.angle_gamma   90.00
#
_symmetry.space_group_name_H-M   'P 1'
#
loop_
_entity.id
_entity.type
_entity.pdbx_description
1 polymer ?
#
loop_
_entity_poly.entity_id
_entity_poly.type
_entity_poly.pdbx_seq_one_letter_code
_entity_poly.pdbx_strand_id
1 'polypeptide(L)'
;MASLNFAHFLTIAFSLYFITAAGAITDSGPVVKVAYYPLRALDNFPPSAIDTSLFTHMIYAFLVPNNVTFKFDISNSNASILSNFTTSFIARLPT
;
A
#
# COMPACT_ATOMS: atom_id res chain seq x y z
N MET A 1 26.62 28.40 -44.24
CA MET A 1 26.97 27.88 -42.90
C MET A 1 26.38 28.84 -41.90
N ALA A 2 25.36 28.45 -41.12
CA ALA A 2 24.77 29.33 -40.12
C ALA A 2 25.72 29.40 -38.91
N SER A 3 26.23 30.59 -38.57
CA SER A 3 27.03 30.80 -37.35
C SER A 3 26.07 30.96 -36.16
N LEU A 4 26.15 30.05 -35.19
CA LEU A 4 25.40 30.19 -33.95
C LEU A 4 25.99 31.36 -33.14
N ASN A 5 25.21 32.43 -32.93
CA ASN A 5 25.64 33.57 -32.12
C ASN A 5 25.76 33.12 -30.64
N PHE A 6 26.79 33.61 -29.95
CA PHE A 6 27.05 33.33 -28.52
C PHE A 6 25.83 33.57 -27.63
N ALA A 7 25.04 34.61 -27.89
CA ALA A 7 23.82 34.89 -27.14
C ALA A 7 22.76 33.78 -27.33
N HIS A 8 22.60 33.26 -28.55
CA HIS A 8 21.69 32.14 -28.82
C HIS A 8 22.16 30.85 -28.17
N PHE A 9 23.47 30.59 -28.18
CA PHE A 9 24.05 29.46 -27.47
C PHE A 9 23.75 29.54 -25.97
N LEU A 10 23.89 30.72 -25.36
CA LEU A 10 23.60 30.94 -23.95
C LEU A 10 22.10 30.72 -23.64
N THR A 11 21.20 31.24 -24.49
CA THR A 11 19.75 31.03 -24.32
C THR A 11 19.37 29.55 -24.40
N ILE A 12 19.96 28.80 -25.32
CA ILE A 12 19.74 27.36 -25.46
C ILE A 12 20.28 26.61 -24.24
N ALA A 13 21.49 26.95 -23.76
CA ALA A 13 22.07 26.33 -22.57
C ALA A 13 21.22 26.58 -21.32
N PHE A 14 20.72 27.81 -21.14
CA PHE A 14 19.83 28.15 -20.04
C PHE A 14 18.50 27.39 -20.12
N SER A 15 17.88 27.28 -21.30
CA SER A 15 16.62 26.56 -21.45
C SER A 15 16.77 25.06 -21.19
N LEU A 16 17.86 24.43 -21.64
CA LEU A 16 18.15 23.04 -21.31
C LEU A 16 18.38 22.82 -19.80
N TYR A 17 19.06 23.76 -19.12
CA TYR A 17 19.29 23.67 -17.68
C TYR A 17 17.98 23.65 -16.88
N PHE A 18 17.02 24.51 -17.23
CA PHE A 18 15.70 24.53 -16.58
C PHE A 18 14.87 23.26 -16.84
N ILE A 19 14.98 22.65 -18.02
CA ILE A 19 14.30 21.38 -18.34
C ILE A 19 14.86 20.23 -17.49
N THR A 20 16.18 20.20 -17.24
CA THR A 20 16.80 19.16 -16.39
C THR A 20 16.58 19.36 -14.89
N ALA A 21 16.40 20.61 -14.44
CA ALA A 21 16.11 20.93 -13.04
C ALA A 21 14.64 20.72 -12.68
N ALA A 22 13.73 20.88 -13.64
CA ALA A 22 12.33 20.47 -13.53
C ALA A 22 12.18 18.95 -13.77
N GLY A 23 12.96 18.15 -13.04
CA GLY A 23 12.69 16.72 -12.96
C GLY A 23 11.24 16.53 -12.52
N ALA A 24 10.44 15.84 -13.32
CA ALA A 24 9.07 15.54 -12.96
C ALA A 24 9.09 14.86 -11.60
N ILE A 25 8.58 15.54 -10.56
CA ILE A 25 8.24 14.90 -9.31
C ILE A 25 7.06 14.00 -9.68
N THR A 26 7.36 12.78 -10.12
CA THR A 26 6.37 11.73 -10.15
C THR A 26 6.11 11.45 -8.68
N ASP A 27 5.06 12.05 -8.13
CA ASP A 27 4.48 11.61 -6.87
C ASP A 27 3.98 10.19 -7.11
N SER A 28 4.90 9.24 -6.97
CA SER A 28 4.58 7.83 -6.90
C SER A 28 3.72 7.71 -5.67
N GLY A 29 2.43 7.41 -5.87
CA GLY A 29 1.51 7.13 -4.76
C GLY A 29 2.10 6.12 -3.76
N PRO A 30 1.52 6.04 -2.55
CA PRO A 30 2.09 5.27 -1.46
C PRO A 30 2.32 3.81 -1.84
N VAL A 31 3.47 3.26 -1.46
CA VAL A 31 3.82 1.86 -1.74
C VAL A 31 2.85 0.93 -1.01
N VAL A 32 2.21 0.03 -1.76
CA VAL A 32 1.26 -0.94 -1.22
C VAL A 32 1.96 -2.28 -0.97
N LYS A 33 2.01 -2.71 0.30
CA LYS A 33 2.53 -4.03 0.73
C LYS A 33 1.39 -4.77 1.43
N VAL A 34 0.78 -5.72 0.74
CA VAL A 34 -0.39 -6.46 1.26
C VAL A 34 0.00 -7.87 1.66
N ALA A 35 -0.55 -8.35 2.77
CA ALA A 35 -0.55 -9.77 3.12
C ALA A 35 -1.95 -10.30 3.38
N TYR A 36 -2.12 -11.60 3.14
CA TYR A 36 -3.33 -12.34 3.50
C TYR A 36 -3.11 -13.10 4.80
N TYR A 37 -4.07 -13.00 5.71
CA TYR A 37 -4.07 -13.73 6.97
C TYR A 37 -5.15 -14.82 6.99
N PRO A 38 -4.78 -16.11 6.90
CA PRO A 38 -5.75 -17.19 6.87
C PRO A 38 -6.32 -17.50 8.25
N LEU A 39 -7.64 -17.73 8.38
CA LEU A 39 -8.26 -18.08 9.68
C LEU A 39 -7.59 -19.31 10.34
N ARG A 40 -7.17 -20.30 9.54
CA ARG A 40 -6.48 -21.50 10.04
C ARG A 40 -5.14 -21.21 10.72
N ALA A 41 -4.56 -20.02 10.52
CA ALA A 41 -3.34 -19.62 11.20
C ALA A 41 -3.59 -19.19 12.65
N LEU A 42 -4.85 -18.88 13.05
CA LEU A 42 -5.15 -18.33 14.38
C LEU A 42 -4.62 -19.20 15.53
N ASP A 43 -4.66 -20.52 15.37
CA ASP A 43 -4.27 -21.47 16.41
C ASP A 43 -2.74 -21.52 16.65
N ASN A 44 -1.94 -21.26 15.60
CA ASN A 44 -0.49 -21.44 15.64
C ASN A 44 0.30 -20.14 15.40
N PHE A 45 -0.34 -19.10 14.87
CA PHE A 45 0.26 -17.83 14.47
C PHE A 45 -0.76 -16.70 14.65
N PRO A 46 -0.98 -16.21 15.88
CA PRO A 46 -2.00 -15.21 16.16
C PRO A 46 -1.67 -13.86 15.49
N PRO A 47 -2.66 -12.97 15.28
CA PRO A 47 -2.42 -11.67 14.64
C PRO A 47 -1.42 -10.80 15.40
N SER A 48 -1.30 -10.99 16.72
CA SER A 48 -0.32 -10.32 17.57
C SER A 48 1.14 -10.72 17.31
N ALA A 49 1.39 -11.82 16.59
CA ALA A 49 2.72 -12.26 16.20
C ALA A 49 3.18 -11.67 14.85
N ILE A 50 2.29 -10.96 14.14
CA ILE A 50 2.61 -10.33 12.86
C ILE A 50 3.48 -9.09 13.10
N ASP A 51 4.60 -9.01 12.38
CA ASP A 51 5.37 -7.77 12.24
C ASP A 51 4.67 -6.83 11.25
N THR A 52 3.96 -5.85 11.79
CA THR A 52 3.18 -4.89 11.00
C THR A 52 4.05 -3.87 10.28
N SER A 53 5.34 -3.75 10.60
CA SER A 53 6.26 -2.82 9.90
C SER A 53 6.52 -3.23 8.45
N LEU A 54 6.27 -4.48 8.11
CA LEU A 54 6.53 -5.05 6.78
C LEU A 54 5.38 -4.82 5.80
N PHE A 55 4.19 -4.48 6.28
CA PHE A 55 2.96 -4.42 5.48
C PHE A 55 2.24 -3.09 5.68
N THR A 56 1.62 -2.58 4.61
CA THR A 56 0.71 -1.44 4.71
C THR A 56 -0.75 -1.87 4.85
N HIS A 57 -1.08 -3.08 4.39
CA HIS A 57 -2.43 -3.64 4.48
C HIS A 57 -2.38 -5.13 4.85
N MET A 58 -3.34 -5.56 5.66
CA MET A 58 -3.56 -6.96 5.99
C MET A 58 -5.01 -7.35 5.69
N ILE A 59 -5.20 -8.41 4.89
CA ILE A 59 -6.52 -8.89 4.47
C ILE A 59 -6.82 -10.21 5.17
N TYR A 60 -7.94 -10.28 5.87
CA TYR A 60 -8.44 -11.54 6.42
C TYR A 60 -8.92 -12.47 5.29
N ALA A 61 -8.44 -13.72 5.28
CA ALA A 61 -8.71 -14.71 4.24
C ALA A 61 -9.24 -16.05 4.83
N PHE A 62 -10.34 -16.62 4.36
CA PHE A 62 -11.43 -16.02 3.59
C PHE A 62 -12.73 -16.20 4.37
N LEU A 63 -13.66 -15.28 4.17
CA LEU A 63 -15.04 -15.50 4.56
C LEU A 63 -15.72 -16.38 3.51
N VAL A 64 -16.51 -17.33 3.98
CA VAL A 64 -17.25 -18.25 3.12
C VAL A 64 -18.70 -17.75 3.02
N PRO A 65 -19.21 -17.47 1.81
CA PRO A 65 -20.61 -17.11 1.62
C PRO A 65 -21.50 -18.35 1.78
N ASN A 66 -22.69 -18.14 2.31
CA ASN A 66 -23.75 -19.13 2.31
C ASN A 66 -24.24 -19.36 0.88
N ASN A 67 -24.32 -20.63 0.47
CA ASN A 67 -24.64 -21.03 -0.92
C ASN A 67 -26.10 -20.75 -1.35
N VAL A 68 -26.97 -20.30 -0.45
CA VAL A 68 -28.38 -19.98 -0.75
C VAL A 68 -28.63 -18.48 -0.67
N THR A 69 -28.13 -17.83 0.38
CA THR A 69 -28.40 -16.40 0.63
C THR A 69 -27.34 -15.48 0.06
N PHE A 70 -26.18 -16.00 -0.35
CA PHE A 70 -25.00 -15.24 -0.79
C PHE A 70 -24.51 -14.20 0.24
N LYS A 71 -24.89 -14.36 1.50
CA LYS A 71 -24.36 -13.59 2.64
C LYS A 71 -23.24 -14.36 3.31
N PHE A 72 -22.28 -13.67 3.92
CA PHE A 72 -21.25 -14.33 4.71
C PHE A 72 -21.86 -15.00 5.94
N ASP A 73 -21.51 -16.26 6.15
CA ASP A 73 -21.88 -16.99 7.35
C ASP A 73 -20.86 -16.68 8.46
N ILE A 74 -21.19 -15.68 9.28
CA ILE A 74 -20.32 -15.21 10.36
C ILE A 74 -20.96 -15.63 11.69
N SER A 75 -20.40 -16.67 12.30
CA SER A 75 -20.76 -17.06 13.67
C SER A 75 -20.32 -16.01 14.69
N ASN A 76 -20.92 -16.03 15.88
CA ASN A 76 -20.54 -15.13 16.97
C ASN A 76 -19.03 -15.23 17.34
N SER A 77 -18.46 -16.44 17.29
CA SER A 77 -17.02 -16.63 17.54
C SER A 77 -16.16 -15.98 16.46
N ASN A 78 -16.53 -16.15 15.18
CA ASN A 78 -15.81 -15.54 14.06
C ASN A 78 -15.94 -14.02 14.06
N ALA A 79 -17.12 -13.48 14.43
CA ALA A 79 -17.32 -12.04 14.56
C ALA A 79 -16.38 -11.41 15.60
N SER A 80 -16.17 -12.06 16.73
CA SER A 80 -15.23 -11.61 17.76
C SER A 80 -13.79 -11.63 17.25
N ILE A 81 -13.38 -12.70 16.56
CA ILE A 81 -12.04 -12.81 15.96
C ILE A 81 -11.81 -11.70 14.92
N LEU A 82 -12.78 -11.47 14.04
CA LEU A 82 -12.72 -10.43 13.00
C LEU A 82 -12.63 -9.02 13.61
N SER A 83 -13.39 -8.76 14.67
CA SER A 83 -13.31 -7.48 15.39
C SER A 83 -11.92 -7.27 16.01
N ASN A 84 -11.37 -8.29 16.66
CA ASN A 84 -10.05 -8.22 17.28
C ASN A 84 -8.90 -8.12 16.27
N PHE A 85 -9.05 -8.73 15.10
CA PHE A 85 -8.06 -8.69 14.02
C PHE A 85 -7.76 -7.25 13.58
N THR A 86 -8.80 -6.47 13.31
CA THR A 86 -8.67 -5.06 12.91
C THR A 86 -8.03 -4.23 14.00
N THR A 87 -8.47 -4.38 15.25
CA THR A 87 -7.93 -3.63 16.40
C THR A 87 -6.45 -3.92 16.65
N SER A 88 -6.04 -5.18 16.52
CA SER A 88 -4.64 -5.59 16.70
C SER A 88 -3.70 -4.99 15.66
N PHE A 89 -4.20 -4.78 14.44
CA PHE A 89 -3.42 -4.17 13.36
C PHE A 89 -3.36 -2.64 13.50
N ILE A 90 -4.48 -1.98 13.77
CA ILE A 90 -4.54 -0.51 13.96
C ILE A 90 -3.65 -0.05 15.12
N ALA A 91 -3.63 -0.78 16.23
CA ALA A 91 -2.81 -0.44 17.39
C ALA A 91 -1.29 -0.48 17.12
N ARG A 92 -0.85 -1.04 15.99
CA ARG A 92 0.56 -1.29 15.66
C ARG A 92 1.00 -0.63 14.35
N LEU A 93 0.13 0.17 13.73
CA LEU A 93 0.54 1.00 12.60
C LEU A 93 1.29 2.22 13.16
N PRO A 94 2.47 2.57 12.60
CA PRO A 94 3.15 3.80 12.95
C PRO A 94 2.25 4.99 12.63
N THR A 95 2.12 5.94 13.57
CA THR A 95 1.45 7.24 13.38
C THR A 95 2.24 8.14 12.46
#